data_AF-A0A0R2L718-F1
#
_entry.id   AF-A0A0R2L718-F1
#
_cell.length_a   1.000
_cell.length_b   1.000
_cell.length_c   1.000
_cell.angle_alpha   90.00
_cell.angle_beta   90.00
_cell.angle_gamma   90.00
#
_symmetry.space_group_name_H-M   'P 1'
#
loop_
_entity.id
_entity.type
_entity.pdbx_description
1 polymer ?
#
loop_
_entity_poly.entity_id
_entity_poly.type
_entity_poly.pdbx_seq_one_letter_code
_entity_poly.pdbx_strand_id
1 'polypeptide(L)'
;MYKLDMITVIVTVVLAVIGYFMKKLLIVSDIFFMIGLILLCLAIADILLHASLMSGWFQHQRKGETNEEYQERKIDVHEVADRKNRPVHFDRFSVNSLVISIWLIICAVLVTG
;
A
#
# COMPACT_ATOMS: atom_id res chain seq x y z
N MET A 1 -3.78 -17.58 -7.87
CA MET A 1 -3.76 -16.11 -7.78
C MET A 1 -4.83 -15.46 -8.65
N TYR A 2 -4.93 -15.73 -9.97
CA TYR A 2 -6.00 -15.20 -10.84
C TYR A 2 -7.44 -15.31 -10.32
N LYS A 3 -7.74 -16.32 -9.50
CA LYS A 3 -9.09 -16.50 -8.95
C LYS A 3 -9.52 -15.34 -8.04
N LEU A 4 -8.63 -14.76 -7.23
CA LEU A 4 -9.00 -13.66 -6.32
C LEU A 4 -9.26 -12.38 -7.10
N ASP A 5 -8.41 -12.05 -8.08
CA ASP A 5 -8.56 -10.86 -8.94
C ASP A 5 -9.81 -10.95 -9.81
N MET A 6 -10.12 -12.13 -10.32
CA MET A 6 -11.32 -12.36 -11.10
C MET A 6 -12.58 -12.23 -10.23
N ILE A 7 -12.55 -12.72 -8.98
CA ILE A 7 -13.67 -12.58 -8.04
C ILE A 7 -13.89 -11.11 -7.68
N THR A 8 -12.83 -10.35 -7.38
CA THR A 8 -12.97 -8.91 -7.07
C THR A 8 -13.53 -8.13 -8.26
N VAL A 9 -13.06 -8.40 -9.48
CA VAL A 9 -13.63 -7.79 -10.70
C VAL A 9 -15.11 -8.13 -10.84
N ILE A 10 -15.50 -9.41 -10.72
CA ILE A 10 -16.90 -9.82 -10.81
C ILE A 10 -17.75 -9.12 -9.74
N VAL A 11 -17.29 -9.08 -8.49
CA VAL A 11 -18.00 -8.43 -7.38
C VAL A 11 -18.18 -6.93 -7.65
N THR A 12 -17.14 -6.24 -8.13
CA THR A 12 -17.22 -4.80 -8.46
C THR A 12 -18.22 -4.51 -9.56
N VAL A 13 -18.25 -5.34 -10.61
CA VAL A 13 -19.22 -5.21 -11.71
C VAL A 13 -20.64 -5.45 -11.20
N VAL A 14 -20.87 -6.49 -10.40
CA VAL A 14 -22.20 -6.80 -9.84
C VAL A 14 -22.71 -5.66 -8.95
N LEU A 15 -21.86 -5.14 -8.06
CA LEU A 15 -22.21 -4.00 -7.20
C LEU A 15 -22.50 -2.73 -7.99
N ALA A 16 -21.75 -2.46 -9.06
CA ALA A 16 -22.01 -1.34 -9.96
C ALA A 16 -23.37 -1.47 -10.67
N VAL A 17 -23.71 -2.67 -11.17
CA VAL A 17 -25.02 -2.95 -11.82
C VAL A 17 -26.18 -2.79 -10.83
N ILE A 18 -26.03 -3.28 -9.59
CA ILE A 18 -27.03 -3.08 -8.53
C ILE A 18 -27.19 -1.59 -8.22
N GLY A 19 -26.07 -0.87 -8.10
CA GLY A 19 -26.03 0.57 -7.89
C GLY A 19 -26.77 1.37 -8.95
N TYR A 20 -26.58 0.99 -10.22
CA TYR A 20 -27.29 1.54 -11.37
C TYR A 20 -28.80 1.35 -11.26
N PHE A 21 -29.25 0.12 -10.94
CA PHE A 21 -30.67 -0.19 -10.76
C PHE A 21 -31.32 0.61 -9.61
N MET A 22 -30.57 0.85 -8.53
CA MET A 22 -31.06 1.58 -7.36
C MET A 22 -31.02 3.11 -7.53
N LYS A 23 -30.55 3.65 -8.68
CA LYS A 23 -30.30 5.09 -8.93
C LYS A 23 -29.41 5.76 -7.87
N LYS A 24 -28.58 4.99 -7.16
CA LYS A 24 -27.66 5.46 -6.12
C LYS A 24 -26.20 5.35 -6.58
N LEU A 25 -25.94 5.68 -7.84
CA LEU A 25 -24.62 5.59 -8.48
C LEU A 25 -23.55 6.38 -7.72
N LEU A 26 -23.88 7.59 -7.24
CA LEU A 26 -22.95 8.41 -6.47
C LEU A 26 -22.46 7.72 -5.20
N ILE A 27 -23.36 7.14 -4.41
CA ILE A 27 -23.01 6.44 -3.16
C ILE A 27 -22.14 5.22 -3.44
N VAL A 28 -22.44 4.50 -4.52
CA VAL A 28 -21.70 3.31 -4.94
C VAL A 28 -20.29 3.68 -5.38
N SER A 29 -20.15 4.79 -6.11
CA SER A 29 -18.85 5.31 -6.51
C SER A 29 -18.02 5.78 -5.32
N ASP A 30 -18.61 6.52 -4.38
CA ASP A 30 -17.93 6.98 -3.16
C ASP A 30 -17.39 5.80 -2.34
N ILE A 31 -18.16 4.72 -2.23
CA ILE A 31 -17.75 3.49 -1.55
C ILE A 31 -16.59 2.83 -2.29
N PHE A 32 -16.67 2.69 -3.62
CA PHE A 32 -15.56 2.13 -4.40
C PHE A 32 -14.29 2.96 -4.30
N PHE A 33 -14.42 4.28 -4.32
CA PHE A 33 -13.30 5.20 -4.19
C PHE A 33 -12.66 5.09 -2.80
N MET A 34 -13.46 5.09 -1.72
CA MET A 34 -12.94 4.92 -0.36
C MET A 34 -12.25 3.57 -0.16
N ILE A 35 -12.84 2.47 -0.64
CA ILE A 35 -12.23 1.13 -0.52
C ILE A 35 -10.94 1.07 -1.34
N GLY A 36 -10.95 1.58 -2.58
CA GLY A 36 -9.77 1.66 -3.43
C GLY A 36 -8.64 2.46 -2.78
N LEU A 37 -8.96 3.59 -2.16
CA LEU A 37 -7.99 4.43 -1.45
C LEU A 37 -7.39 3.73 -0.23
N ILE A 38 -8.21 3.04 0.58
CA ILE A 38 -7.72 2.28 1.74
C ILE A 38 -6.75 1.19 1.29
N LEU A 39 -7.11 0.42 0.25
CA LEU A 39 -6.26 -0.64 -0.28
C LEU A 39 -4.95 -0.07 -0.86
N LEU A 40 -5.02 1.06 -1.55
CA LEU A 40 -3.84 1.76 -2.06
C LEU A 40 -2.90 2.17 -0.91
N CYS A 41 -3.45 2.77 0.14
CA CYS A 41 -2.67 3.16 1.33
C CYS A 41 -2.03 1.96 2.02
N LEU A 42 -2.75 0.86 2.18
CA LEU A 42 -2.21 -0.38 2.77
C LEU A 42 -1.11 -0.98 1.89
N ALA A 43 -1.28 -0.99 0.57
CA ALA A 43 -0.27 -1.49 -0.35
C ALA A 43 0.99 -0.63 -0.33
N ILE A 44 0.85 0.70 -0.31
CA ILE A 44 1.98 1.63 -0.17
C ILE A 44 2.68 1.42 1.17
N ALA A 45 1.94 1.30 2.28
CA ALA A 45 2.51 1.07 3.59
C ALA A 45 3.28 -0.25 3.65
N ASP A 46 2.74 -1.33 3.08
CA ASP A 46 3.40 -2.63 3.01
C ASP A 46 4.68 -2.60 2.17
N ILE A 47 4.65 -1.91 1.02
CA ILE A 47 5.84 -1.69 0.18
C ILE A 47 6.89 -0.86 0.93
N LEU A 48 6.48 0.20 1.63
CA LEU A 48 7.40 1.05 2.41
C LEU A 48 8.03 0.29 3.58
N LEU A 49 7.27 -0.56 4.26
CA LEU A 49 7.75 -1.44 5.33
C LEU A 49 8.75 -2.47 4.78
N HIS A 50 8.44 -3.11 3.65
CA HIS A 50 9.32 -4.09 3.00
C HIS A 50 10.55 -3.47 2.36
N ALA A 51 10.47 -2.23 1.87
CA ALA A 51 11.58 -1.52 1.26
C ALA A 51 12.70 -1.14 2.24
N SER A 52 12.60 -1.54 3.52
CA SER A 52 13.56 -1.22 4.60
C SER A 52 13.81 0.29 4.78
N LEU A 53 13.01 1.17 4.15
CA LEU A 53 13.15 2.63 4.26
C LEU A 53 12.94 3.12 5.70
N MET A 54 12.18 2.37 6.50
CA MET A 54 11.99 2.60 7.95
C MET A 54 13.18 2.17 8.82
N SER A 55 14.15 1.41 8.31
CA SER A 55 15.30 0.96 9.11
C SER A 55 16.22 2.11 9.54
N GLY A 56 16.19 3.25 8.82
CA GLY A 56 16.91 4.47 9.18
C GLY A 56 16.06 5.58 9.82
N TRP A 57 14.73 5.55 9.67
CA TRP A 57 13.84 6.63 10.11
C TRP A 57 13.67 6.69 11.64
N PHE A 58 13.81 5.56 12.33
CA PHE A 58 13.62 5.46 13.78
C PHE A 58 14.89 5.73 14.62
N GLN A 59 16.05 5.98 14.00
CA GLN A 59 17.29 6.21 14.74
C GLN A 59 17.59 7.72 14.87
N HIS A 60 16.79 8.42 15.68
CA HIS A 60 17.04 9.80 16.06
C HIS A 60 17.99 9.86 17.27
N GLN A 61 19.01 10.73 17.25
CA GLN A 61 19.87 11.00 18.41
C GLN A 61 19.01 11.45 19.58
N ARG A 62 19.14 10.78 20.73
CA ARG A 62 18.47 11.26 21.95
C ARG A 62 19.19 12.51 22.45
N LYS A 63 18.43 13.53 22.87
CA LYS A 63 19.00 14.75 23.47
C LYS A 63 19.78 14.39 24.73
N GLY A 64 21.10 14.60 24.70
CA GLY A 64 22.02 14.38 25.83
C GLY A 64 22.99 13.20 25.67
N GLU A 65 22.97 12.49 24.53
CA GLU A 65 23.86 11.36 24.27
C GLU A 65 25.25 11.84 23.78
N THR A 66 26.34 11.32 24.36
CA THR A 66 27.71 11.69 23.98
C THR A 66 28.06 11.03 22.65
N ASN A 67 28.88 11.68 21.81
CA ASN A 67 29.26 11.16 20.49
C ASN A 67 29.83 9.74 20.53
N GLU A 68 30.48 9.33 21.62
CA GLU A 68 31.04 8.00 21.81
C GLU A 68 29.94 6.95 22.09
N GLU A 69 28.99 7.23 22.98
CA GLU A 69 27.84 6.34 23.26
C GLU A 69 26.92 6.17 22.03
N TYR A 70 26.80 7.22 21.21
CA TYR A 70 26.07 7.16 19.95
C TYR A 70 26.77 6.28 18.90
N GLN A 71 28.11 6.25 18.91
CA GLN A 71 28.92 5.42 17.99
C GLN A 71 28.98 3.96 18.46
N GLU A 72 28.99 3.69 19.77
CA GLU A 72 28.88 2.33 20.31
C GLU A 72 27.50 1.71 20.02
N ARG A 73 26.44 2.52 19.93
CA ARG A 73 25.10 2.12 19.48
C ARG A 73 24.91 2.12 17.96
N LYS A 74 25.92 2.47 17.15
CA LYS A 74 25.78 2.34 15.70
C LYS A 74 25.72 0.86 15.34
N ILE A 75 24.58 0.47 14.81
CA ILE A 75 24.47 -0.75 14.01
C ILE A 75 25.56 -0.70 12.94
N ASP A 76 26.21 -1.84 12.71
CA ASP A 76 27.25 -1.98 11.70
C ASP A 76 26.74 -1.42 10.36
N VAL A 77 27.32 -0.29 9.95
CA VAL A 77 26.95 0.43 8.72
C VAL A 77 27.04 -0.48 7.50
N HIS A 78 27.86 -1.53 7.56
CA HIS A 78 27.96 -2.54 6.52
C HIS A 78 26.72 -3.45 6.48
N GLU A 79 26.18 -3.87 7.63
CA GLU A 79 24.95 -4.68 7.70
C GLU A 79 23.71 -3.87 7.26
N VAL A 80 23.64 -2.59 7.64
CA VAL A 80 22.55 -1.69 7.21
C VAL A 80 22.63 -1.39 5.72
N ALA A 81 23.85 -1.17 5.19
CA ALA A 81 24.07 -1.01 3.76
C ALA A 81 23.68 -2.28 3.00
N ASP A 82 24.07 -3.47 3.48
CA ASP A 82 23.73 -4.75 2.85
C ASP A 82 22.22 -5.03 2.88
N ARG A 83 21.53 -4.75 4.00
CA ARG A 83 20.06 -4.83 4.09
C ARG A 83 19.36 -3.84 3.16
N LYS A 84 19.87 -2.62 3.04
CA LYS A 84 19.32 -1.58 2.15
C LYS A 84 19.60 -1.87 0.68
N ASN A 85 20.68 -2.60 0.38
CA ASN A 85 21.06 -3.01 -0.97
C ASN A 85 20.36 -4.32 -1.40
N ARG A 86 19.58 -4.95 -0.51
CA ARG A 86 18.71 -6.05 -0.91
C ARG A 86 17.67 -5.51 -1.89
N PRO A 87 17.48 -6.19 -3.03
CA PRO A 87 16.51 -5.75 -4.02
C PRO A 87 15.14 -5.69 -3.35
N VAL A 88 14.47 -4.55 -3.50
CA VAL A 88 13.08 -4.34 -3.07
C VAL A 88 12.27 -5.50 -3.60
N HIS A 89 11.97 -6.45 -2.71
CA HIS A 89 11.15 -7.59 -3.05
C HIS A 89 9.72 -7.08 -3.07
N PHE A 90 9.24 -6.80 -4.27
CA PHE A 90 7.82 -6.61 -4.52
C PHE A 90 7.14 -7.96 -4.26
N ASP A 91 6.62 -8.14 -3.05
CA ASP A 91 5.83 -9.32 -2.78
C ASP A 91 4.63 -9.33 -3.73
N ARG A 92 4.28 -10.52 -4.19
CA ARG A 92 3.16 -10.75 -5.10
C ARG A 92 1.87 -10.20 -4.51
N PHE A 93 1.76 -10.15 -3.19
CA PHE A 93 0.63 -9.57 -2.46
C PHE A 93 0.53 -8.05 -2.63
N SER A 94 1.63 -7.31 -2.41
CA SER A 94 1.63 -5.84 -2.45
C SER A 94 1.39 -5.32 -3.88
N VAL A 95 1.98 -5.97 -4.89
CA VAL A 95 1.73 -5.62 -6.30
C VAL A 95 0.28 -5.91 -6.67
N ASN A 96 -0.28 -7.01 -6.21
CA ASN A 96 -1.67 -7.36 -6.52
C ASN A 96 -2.66 -6.37 -5.88
N SER A 97 -2.43 -6.00 -4.62
CA SER A 97 -3.22 -4.98 -3.92
C SER A 97 -3.14 -3.62 -4.63
N LEU A 98 -1.97 -3.23 -5.14
CA LEU A 98 -1.82 -2.03 -5.97
C LEU A 98 -2.64 -2.11 -7.27
N VAL A 99 -2.61 -3.24 -7.97
CA VAL A 99 -3.39 -3.40 -9.21
C VAL A 99 -4.89 -3.33 -8.93
N ILE A 100 -5.38 -4.00 -7.88
CA ILE A 100 -6.80 -3.99 -7.50
C ILE A 100 -7.25 -2.59 -7.06
N SER A 101 -6.44 -1.86 -6.29
CA SER A 101 -6.77 -0.51 -5.85
C SER A 101 -6.84 0.48 -7.01
N ILE A 102 -5.89 0.44 -7.94
CA ILE A 102 -5.93 1.25 -9.16
C ILE A 102 -7.18 0.93 -9.99
N TRP A 103 -7.50 -0.36 -10.16
CA TRP A 103 -8.72 -0.79 -10.85
C TRP A 103 -9.99 -0.22 -10.23
N LEU A 104 -10.12 -0.31 -8.89
CA LEU A 104 -11.26 0.22 -8.15
C LEU A 104 -11.41 1.74 -8.31
N ILE A 105 -10.30 2.49 -8.26
CA ILE A 105 -10.33 3.94 -8.45
C ILE A 105 -10.77 4.30 -9.87
N ILE A 106 -10.26 3.60 -10.88
CA ILE A 106 -10.69 3.80 -12.28
C ILE A 106 -12.18 3.51 -12.44
N CYS A 107 -12.67 2.39 -11.90
CA CYS A 107 -14.09 2.05 -11.92
C CYS A 107 -14.95 3.12 -11.24
N ALA A 108 -14.54 3.64 -10.09
CA ALA A 108 -15.26 4.72 -9.40
C ALA A 108 -15.36 5.99 -10.28
N VAL A 109 -14.24 6.40 -10.88
CA VAL A 109 -14.20 7.57 -11.77
C VAL A 109 -15.10 7.36 -12.99
N LEU A 110 -15.08 6.18 -13.61
CA LEU A 110 -15.93 5.87 -14.76
C LEU A 110 -17.43 5.79 -14.43
N VAL A 111 -17.78 5.41 -13.19
CA VAL A 111 -19.18 5.33 -12.74
C VAL A 111 -19.75 6.71 -12.41
N THR A 112 -18.90 7.64 -11.94
CA THR A 112 -19.31 9.03 -11.65
C THR A 112 -19.22 9.96 -12.85
N GLY A 113 -18.26 9.71 -13.76
CA GLY A 113 -17.95 10.56 -14.92
C GLY A 113 -18.89 10.43 -16.10
#